data_AF-A0A4Q3XN16-F1
#
_entry.id   AF-A0A4Q3XN16-F1
#
_cell.length_a   1.000
_cell.length_b   1.000
_cell.length_c   1.000
_cell.angle_alpha   90.00
_cell.angle_beta   90.00
_cell.angle_gamma   90.00
#
_symmetry.space_group_name_H-M   'P 1'
#
loop_
_entity.id
_entity.type
_entity.pdbx_description
1 polymer ?
#
loop_
_entity_poly.entity_id
_entity_poly.type
_entity_poly.pdbx_seq_one_letter_code
_entity_poly.pdbx_strand_id
1 'polypeptide(L)'
;MRAGLFVALLAVSLAWMLWAQARMQHRVLSFLVGRAGGSSSRGARVTHLVQAAAAFIAVLVLAAAVLVELRWNAVYLRVPLAASVLLVYVPFAATLGRTKLRKVRRTVEQRMKELGAPPDVTTAIARAGRPWSLFGSLVMLAAVLILTWHHLRN
;
A
#
# COMPACT_ATOMS: atom_id res chain seq x y z
N MET A 1 4.86 -14.65 25.02
CA MET A 1 5.29 -14.97 23.63
C MET A 1 4.37 -14.37 22.54
N ARG A 2 3.05 -14.27 22.75
CA ARG A 2 2.06 -13.86 21.72
C ARG A 2 2.19 -12.42 21.18
N ALA A 3 2.47 -11.44 22.06
CA ALA A 3 2.73 -10.06 21.63
C ALA A 3 4.01 -9.92 20.78
N GLY A 4 5.01 -10.78 21.01
CA GLY A 4 6.25 -10.80 20.26
C GLY A 4 6.04 -11.18 18.78
N LEU A 5 5.13 -12.11 18.49
CA LEU A 5 4.79 -12.51 17.12
C LEU A 5 4.14 -11.35 16.35
N PHE A 6 3.23 -10.62 16.98
CA PHE A 6 2.58 -9.46 16.38
C PHE A 6 3.59 -8.36 16.04
N VAL A 7 4.46 -8.01 16.99
CA VAL A 7 5.52 -7.01 16.77
C VAL A 7 6.50 -7.46 15.69
N ALA A 8 6.89 -8.74 15.70
CA ALA A 8 7.77 -9.31 14.66
C ALA A 8 7.12 -9.24 13.28
N LEU A 9 5.84 -9.62 13.14
CA LEU A 9 5.12 -9.54 11.87
C LEU A 9 4.94 -8.11 11.39
N LEU A 10 4.70 -7.15 12.29
CA LEU A 10 4.68 -5.74 11.92
C LEU A 10 6.05 -5.27 11.40
N ALA A 11 7.13 -5.61 12.11
CA ALA A 11 8.48 -5.23 11.70
C ALA A 11 8.85 -5.84 10.33
N VAL A 12 8.54 -7.12 10.12
CA VAL A 12 8.75 -7.81 8.83
C VAL A 12 7.91 -7.20 7.73
N SER A 13 6.63 -6.93 7.99
CA SER A 13 5.71 -6.31 7.01
C SER A 13 6.17 -4.91 6.63
N LEU A 14 6.65 -4.13 7.61
CA LEU A 14 7.19 -2.80 7.38
C LEU A 14 8.48 -2.86 6.55
N ALA A 15 9.40 -3.76 6.89
CA ALA A 15 10.65 -3.96 6.14
C ALA A 15 10.36 -4.39 4.69
N TRP A 16 9.44 -5.34 4.51
CA TRP A 16 8.97 -5.76 3.19
C TRP A 16 8.34 -4.62 2.42
N MET A 17 7.42 -3.87 3.03
CA MET A 17 6.76 -2.72 2.43
C MET A 17 7.80 -1.73 1.89
N LEU A 18 8.79 -1.34 2.70
CA LEU A 18 9.81 -0.38 2.30
C LEU A 18 10.68 -0.88 1.13
N TRP A 19 11.00 -2.18 1.12
CA TRP A 19 11.78 -2.80 0.05
C TRP A 19 10.97 -2.93 -1.25
N ALA A 20 9.74 -3.44 -1.18
CA ALA A 20 8.87 -3.65 -2.33
C ALA A 20 8.42 -2.30 -2.91
N GLN A 21 8.10 -1.33 -2.06
CA GLN A 21 7.83 0.06 -2.45
C GLN A 21 8.96 0.60 -3.32
N ALA A 22 10.22 0.45 -2.91
CA ALA A 22 11.36 0.98 -3.65
C ALA A 22 11.47 0.40 -5.07
N ARG A 23 11.06 -0.85 -5.27
CA ARG A 23 11.06 -1.52 -6.59
C ARG A 23 9.85 -1.14 -7.45
N MET A 24 8.67 -1.02 -6.83
CA MET A 24 7.43 -0.70 -7.54
C MET A 24 7.34 0.79 -7.91
N GLN A 25 7.97 1.66 -7.14
CA GLN A 25 7.81 3.12 -7.24
C GLN A 25 8.07 3.65 -8.65
N HIS A 26 9.12 3.19 -9.34
CA HIS A 26 9.40 3.66 -10.70
C HIS A 26 8.26 3.31 -11.66
N ARG A 27 7.80 2.05 -11.67
CA ARG A 27 6.72 1.59 -12.57
C ARG A 27 5.39 2.27 -12.28
N VAL A 28 5.05 2.44 -11.00
CA VAL A 28 3.81 3.11 -10.60
C VAL A 28 3.83 4.59 -10.98
N LEU A 29 4.94 5.29 -10.70
CA LEU A 29 5.07 6.70 -11.07
C LEU A 29 5.09 6.89 -12.58
N SER A 30 5.81 6.06 -13.35
CA SER A 30 5.81 6.15 -14.81
C SER A 30 4.42 5.90 -15.40
N PHE A 31 3.66 4.95 -14.86
CA PHE A 31 2.28 4.70 -15.25
C PHE A 31 1.38 5.92 -14.97
N LEU A 32 1.46 6.50 -13.77
CA LEU A 32 0.64 7.64 -13.38
C LEU A 32 0.99 8.90 -14.19
N VAL A 33 2.27 9.17 -14.39
CA VAL A 33 2.75 10.29 -15.22
C VAL A 33 2.30 10.11 -16.67
N GLY A 34 2.47 8.92 -17.23
CA GLY A 34 2.03 8.61 -18.60
C GLY A 34 0.52 8.77 -18.78
N ARG A 35 -0.29 8.35 -17.79
CA ARG A 35 -1.75 8.48 -17.83
C ARG A 35 -2.26 9.90 -17.51
N ALA A 36 -1.47 10.73 -16.83
CA ALA A 36 -1.82 12.12 -16.58
C ALA A 36 -1.82 12.95 -17.88
N GLY A 37 -0.96 12.61 -18.85
CA GLY A 37 -0.89 13.28 -20.15
C GLY A 37 -0.69 14.80 -20.04
N GLY A 38 0.14 15.25 -19.08
CA GLY A 38 0.42 16.67 -18.84
C GLY A 38 -0.66 17.44 -18.04
N SER A 39 -1.83 16.84 -17.77
CA SER A 39 -2.91 17.49 -17.03
C SER A 39 -2.85 17.17 -15.53
N SER A 40 -2.79 18.21 -14.69
CA SER A 40 -2.75 18.09 -13.23
C SER A 40 -4.04 17.48 -12.66
N SER A 41 -5.21 17.91 -13.17
CA SER A 41 -6.52 17.38 -12.76
C SER A 41 -6.69 15.91 -13.14
N ARG A 42 -6.25 15.52 -14.35
CA ARG A 42 -6.26 14.13 -14.80
C ARG A 42 -5.32 13.26 -13.96
N GLY A 43 -4.11 13.74 -13.67
CA GLY A 43 -3.15 13.05 -12.81
C GLY A 43 -3.70 12.77 -11.42
N ALA A 44 -4.34 13.76 -10.79
CA ALA A 44 -4.99 13.60 -9.50
C ALA A 44 -6.16 12.59 -9.56
N ARG A 45 -7.04 12.71 -10.56
CA ARG A 45 -8.20 11.82 -10.72
C ARG A 45 -7.76 10.36 -10.95
N VAL A 46 -6.80 10.12 -11.84
CA VAL A 46 -6.26 8.77 -12.10
C VAL A 46 -5.64 8.20 -10.83
N THR A 47 -4.90 9.01 -10.07
CA THR A 47 -4.30 8.58 -8.79
C THR A 47 -5.38 8.11 -7.81
N HIS A 48 -6.44 8.91 -7.61
CA HIS A 48 -7.55 8.53 -6.73
C HIS A 48 -8.28 7.28 -7.22
N LEU A 49 -8.58 7.17 -8.52
CA LEU A 49 -9.29 6.02 -9.07
C LEU A 49 -8.49 4.72 -8.88
N VAL A 50 -7.20 4.73 -9.21
CA VAL A 50 -6.34 3.55 -9.10
C VAL A 50 -6.17 3.15 -7.64
N GLN A 51 -5.93 4.12 -6.75
CA GLN A 51 -5.77 3.82 -5.31
C GLN A 51 -7.09 3.37 -4.68
N ALA A 52 -8.22 3.98 -5.04
CA ALA A 52 -9.54 3.58 -4.56
C ALA A 52 -9.92 2.17 -5.04
N ALA A 53 -9.68 1.85 -6.31
CA ALA A 53 -9.91 0.51 -6.84
C ALA A 53 -9.05 -0.53 -6.11
N ALA A 54 -7.76 -0.25 -5.94
CA ALA A 54 -6.86 -1.14 -5.20
C ALA A 54 -7.27 -1.29 -3.73
N ALA A 55 -7.68 -0.19 -3.08
CA ALA A 55 -8.16 -0.19 -1.69
C ALA A 55 -9.43 -1.04 -1.54
N PHE A 56 -10.38 -0.86 -2.45
CA PHE A 56 -11.63 -1.63 -2.46
C PHE A 56 -11.36 -3.13 -2.60
N ILE A 57 -10.49 -3.51 -3.55
CA ILE A 57 -10.08 -4.92 -3.72
C ILE A 57 -9.40 -5.45 -2.45
N ALA A 58 -8.49 -4.69 -1.83
CA ALA A 58 -7.83 -5.10 -0.61
C ALA A 58 -8.81 -5.33 0.55
N VAL A 59 -9.81 -4.46 0.71
CA VAL A 59 -10.87 -4.61 1.71
C VAL A 59 -11.70 -5.86 1.43
N LEU A 60 -12.08 -6.12 0.17
CA LEU A 60 -12.81 -7.33 -0.20
C LEU A 60 -12.02 -8.60 0.11
N VAL A 61 -10.72 -8.61 -0.17
CA VAL A 61 -9.83 -9.75 0.13
C VAL A 61 -9.72 -9.98 1.64
N LEU A 62 -9.56 -8.91 2.44
CA LEU A 62 -9.55 -9.04 3.89
C LEU A 62 -10.90 -9.51 4.45
N ALA A 63 -12.01 -9.00 3.92
CA ALA A 63 -13.35 -9.45 4.30
C ALA A 63 -13.56 -10.93 3.95
N ALA A 64 -13.13 -11.36 2.77
CA ALA A 64 -13.13 -12.77 2.38
C ALA A 64 -12.27 -13.62 3.31
N ALA A 65 -11.08 -13.15 3.71
CA ALA A 65 -10.22 -13.85 4.65
C ALA A 65 -10.93 -14.11 6.00
N VAL A 66 -11.63 -13.10 6.52
CA VAL A 66 -12.42 -13.21 7.76
C VAL A 66 -13.62 -14.14 7.58
N LEU A 67 -14.38 -13.99 6.49
CA LEU A 67 -15.55 -14.82 6.19
C LEU A 67 -15.17 -16.29 6.06
N VAL A 68 -14.04 -16.59 5.43
CA VAL A 68 -13.58 -17.95 5.22
C VAL A 68 -13.23 -18.66 6.53
N GLU A 69 -12.61 -17.94 7.47
CA GLU A 69 -12.37 -18.47 8.81
C GLU A 69 -13.69 -18.67 9.56
N LEU A 70 -14.59 -17.66 9.55
CA LEU A 70 -15.83 -17.72 10.31
C LEU A 70 -16.81 -18.78 9.80
N ARG A 71 -16.88 -19.00 8.48
CA ARG A 71 -17.89 -19.89 7.88
C ARG A 71 -17.38 -21.30 7.62
N TRP A 72 -16.10 -21.46 7.28
CA TRP A 72 -15.52 -22.74 6.87
C TRP A 72 -14.38 -23.21 7.78
N ASN A 73 -14.01 -22.45 8.80
CA ASN A 73 -12.89 -22.76 9.71
C ASN A 73 -11.56 -23.02 8.97
N ALA A 74 -11.43 -22.51 7.74
CA ALA A 74 -10.31 -22.78 6.84
C ALA A 74 -9.17 -21.77 7.08
N VAL A 75 -8.48 -21.93 8.21
CA VAL A 75 -7.35 -21.07 8.61
C VAL A 75 -6.27 -21.02 7.52
N TYR A 76 -6.03 -22.13 6.82
CA TYR A 76 -5.07 -22.24 5.73
C TYR A 76 -5.38 -21.35 4.52
N LEU A 77 -6.64 -20.92 4.33
CA LEU A 77 -7.04 -20.05 3.22
C LEU A 77 -7.09 -18.57 3.66
N ARG A 78 -7.35 -18.30 4.94
CA ARG A 78 -7.26 -16.94 5.51
C ARG A 78 -5.84 -16.37 5.40
N VAL A 79 -4.84 -17.16 5.78
CA VAL A 79 -3.43 -16.73 5.81
C VAL A 79 -2.94 -16.23 4.44
N PRO A 80 -3.07 -16.98 3.34
CA PRO A 80 -2.63 -16.50 2.02
C PRO A 80 -3.43 -15.28 1.54
N LEU A 81 -4.73 -15.18 1.87
CA LEU A 81 -5.53 -14.00 1.51
C LEU A 81 -5.02 -12.74 2.22
N ALA A 82 -4.87 -12.78 3.54
CA ALA A 82 -4.36 -11.63 4.30
C ALA A 82 -2.90 -11.32 3.95
N ALA A 83 -2.06 -12.34 3.72
CA ALA A 83 -0.69 -12.18 3.27
C ALA A 83 -0.62 -11.51 1.88
N SER A 84 -1.52 -11.84 0.95
CA SER A 84 -1.55 -11.21 -0.38
C SER A 84 -1.75 -9.69 -0.30
N VAL A 85 -2.60 -9.23 0.62
CA VAL A 85 -2.83 -7.80 0.87
C VAL A 85 -1.56 -7.12 1.42
N LEU A 86 -0.87 -7.77 2.36
CA LEU A 86 0.40 -7.27 2.88
C LEU A 86 1.51 -7.24 1.82
N LEU A 87 1.56 -8.26 0.97
CA LEU A 87 2.61 -8.42 -0.02
C LEU A 87 2.43 -7.50 -1.23
N VAL A 88 1.19 -7.20 -1.60
CA VAL A 88 0.86 -6.48 -2.84
C VAL A 88 0.31 -5.08 -2.56
N TYR A 89 -0.78 -4.98 -1.82
CA TYR A 89 -1.50 -3.70 -1.66
C TYR A 89 -0.75 -2.71 -0.78
N VAL A 90 -0.23 -3.15 0.36
CA VAL A 90 0.48 -2.27 1.31
C VAL A 90 1.70 -1.57 0.66
N PRO A 91 2.63 -2.27 -0.02
CA PRO A 91 3.73 -1.58 -0.71
C PRO A 91 3.24 -0.69 -1.85
N PHE A 92 2.16 -1.08 -2.54
CA PHE A 92 1.54 -0.26 -3.59
C PHE A 92 0.99 1.06 -3.05
N ALA A 93 0.23 1.04 -1.95
CA ALA A 93 -0.30 2.24 -1.30
C ALA A 93 0.82 3.15 -0.74
N ALA A 94 1.93 2.54 -0.29
CA ALA A 94 3.09 3.27 0.19
C ALA A 94 3.91 3.98 -0.91
N THR A 95 3.73 3.62 -2.19
CA THR A 95 4.53 4.21 -3.31
C THR A 95 4.40 5.71 -3.45
N LEU A 96 3.24 6.27 -3.07
CA LEU A 96 2.93 7.70 -3.13
C LEU A 96 3.09 8.39 -1.76
N GLY A 97 3.39 7.63 -0.71
CA GLY A 97 3.66 8.16 0.62
C GLY A 97 4.97 8.95 0.66
N ARG A 98 4.98 10.04 1.43
CA ARG A 98 6.23 10.74 1.77
C ARG A 98 7.02 9.85 2.73
N THR A 99 7.88 8.98 2.21
CA THR A 99 8.96 8.42 3.03
C THR A 99 9.94 9.55 3.37
N LYS A 100 9.68 10.27 4.48
CA LYS A 100 10.62 11.19 5.13
C LYS A 100 11.78 10.46 5.82
N LEU A 101 11.99 9.18 5.49
CA LEU A 101 13.09 8.39 6.01
C LEU A 101 14.35 8.79 5.22
N ARG A 102 15.09 9.73 5.85
CA ARG A 102 16.49 10.13 5.59
C ARG A 102 16.69 11.22 4.53
N LYS A 103 17.49 12.23 4.92
CA LYS A 103 18.06 13.36 4.13
C LYS A 103 18.80 12.97 2.83
N VAL A 104 18.80 11.68 2.44
CA VAL A 104 19.60 11.11 1.35
C VAL A 104 18.71 10.56 0.21
N ARG A 105 17.40 10.40 0.41
CA ARG A 105 16.51 9.82 -0.62
C ARG A 105 15.80 10.90 -1.45
N ARG A 106 15.92 10.80 -2.79
CA ARG A 106 15.17 11.61 -3.76
C ARG A 106 13.66 11.54 -3.46
N THR A 107 13.00 12.69 -3.43
CA THR A 107 11.55 12.78 -3.16
C THR A 107 10.74 12.20 -4.32
N VAL A 108 9.50 11.80 -4.05
CA VAL A 108 8.53 11.34 -5.06
C VAL A 108 8.35 12.39 -6.17
N GLU A 109 8.34 13.66 -5.80
CA GLU A 109 8.28 14.82 -6.71
C GLU A 109 9.54 14.91 -7.59
N GLN A 110 10.74 14.77 -7.02
CA GLN A 110 12.01 14.75 -7.77
C GLN A 110 12.07 13.59 -8.78
N ARG A 111 11.60 12.39 -8.41
CA ARG A 111 11.56 11.24 -9.31
C ARG A 111 10.59 11.43 -10.46
N MET A 112 9.42 12.03 -10.21
CA MET A 112 8.48 12.35 -11.30
C MET A 112 9.04 13.44 -12.23
N LYS A 113 9.79 14.41 -11.69
CA LYS A 113 10.49 15.42 -12.50
C LYS A 113 11.55 14.79 -13.40
N GLU A 114 12.31 13.82 -12.89
CA GLU A 114 13.27 13.02 -13.68
C GLU A 114 12.58 12.20 -14.79
N LEU A 115 11.32 11.80 -14.59
CA LEU A 115 10.48 11.15 -15.60
C LEU A 115 9.87 12.12 -16.63
N GLY A 116 10.24 13.40 -16.60
CA GLY A 116 9.76 14.42 -17.54
C GLY A 116 8.36 14.98 -17.22
N ALA A 117 7.83 14.74 -16.02
CA ALA A 117 6.52 15.26 -15.65
C ALA A 117 6.55 16.77 -15.34
N PRO A 118 5.55 17.55 -15.80
CA PRO A 118 5.41 18.95 -15.41
C PRO A 118 5.27 19.11 -13.89
N PRO A 119 5.83 20.17 -13.28
CA PRO A 119 5.81 20.38 -11.83
C PRO A 119 4.38 20.37 -11.26
N ASP A 120 3.39 20.88 -11.99
CA ASP A 120 1.99 20.90 -11.56
C ASP A 120 1.39 19.49 -11.49
N VAL A 121 1.73 18.62 -12.44
CA VAL A 121 1.32 17.22 -12.46
C VAL A 121 1.96 16.45 -11.32
N THR A 122 3.25 16.66 -11.07
CA THR A 122 3.95 16.00 -9.95
C THR A 122 3.33 16.35 -8.60
N THR A 123 3.01 17.63 -8.40
CA THR A 123 2.42 18.13 -7.16
C THR A 123 1.00 17.62 -6.98
N ALA A 124 0.21 17.58 -8.05
CA ALA A 124 -1.16 17.06 -8.03
C ALA A 124 -1.20 15.56 -7.69
N ILE A 125 -0.37 14.74 -8.34
CA ILE A 125 -0.26 13.30 -8.05
C ILE A 125 0.23 13.07 -6.62
N ALA A 126 1.27 13.79 -6.19
CA ALA A 126 1.80 13.66 -4.83
C ALA A 126 0.77 14.06 -3.76
N ARG A 127 -0.02 15.13 -4.00
CA ARG A 127 -1.08 15.56 -3.08
C ARG A 127 -2.24 14.56 -3.04
N ALA A 128 -2.67 14.06 -4.19
CA ALA A 128 -3.71 13.04 -4.30
C ALA A 128 -3.32 11.71 -3.64
N GLY A 129 -2.04 11.33 -3.70
CA GLY A 129 -1.53 10.10 -3.13
C GLY A 129 -1.34 10.09 -1.60
N ARG A 130 -1.21 11.25 -0.95
CA ARG A 130 -1.00 11.35 0.51
C ARG A 130 -2.02 10.61 1.37
N PRO A 131 -3.34 10.82 1.21
CA PRO A 131 -4.34 10.16 2.06
C PRO A 131 -4.26 8.62 1.96
N TRP A 132 -3.90 8.10 0.79
CA TRP A 132 -3.81 6.67 0.54
C TRP A 132 -2.64 6.00 1.27
N SER A 133 -1.57 6.75 1.60
CA SER A 133 -0.50 6.23 2.43
C SER A 133 -0.97 5.94 3.86
N LEU A 134 -1.83 6.80 4.43
CA LEU A 134 -2.43 6.58 5.75
C LEU A 134 -3.39 5.38 5.70
N PHE A 135 -4.20 5.32 4.64
CA PHE A 135 -5.10 4.18 4.43
C PHE A 135 -4.33 2.86 4.29
N GLY A 136 -3.23 2.85 3.54
CA GLY A 136 -2.33 1.70 3.44
C GLY A 136 -1.78 1.24 4.78
N SER A 137 -1.43 2.16 5.69
CA SER A 137 -1.02 1.83 7.06
C SER A 137 -2.15 1.22 7.88
N LEU A 138 -3.38 1.72 7.75
CA LEU A 138 -4.56 1.13 8.42
C LEU A 138 -4.84 -0.29 7.90
N VAL A 139 -4.76 -0.50 6.58
CA VAL A 139 -4.94 -1.82 5.97
C VAL A 139 -3.83 -2.79 6.39
N MET A 140 -2.58 -2.32 6.50
CA MET A 140 -1.47 -3.12 7.02
C MET A 140 -1.77 -3.59 8.45
N LEU A 141 -2.18 -2.68 9.34
CA LEU A 141 -2.55 -3.02 10.72
C LEU A 141 -3.69 -4.04 10.75
N ALA A 142 -4.73 -3.84 9.95
CA ALA A 142 -5.87 -4.76 9.86
C ALA A 142 -5.44 -6.15 9.36
N ALA A 143 -4.59 -6.22 8.33
CA ALA A 143 -4.12 -7.49 7.78
C ALA A 143 -3.22 -8.26 8.78
N VAL A 144 -2.32 -7.57 9.48
CA VAL A 144 -1.50 -8.18 10.54
C VAL A 144 -2.38 -8.65 11.71
N LEU A 145 -3.38 -7.87 12.09
CA LEU A 145 -4.35 -8.28 13.11
C LEU A 145 -5.09 -9.55 12.68
N ILE A 146 -5.61 -9.61 11.46
CA ILE A 146 -6.29 -10.80 10.92
C ILE A 146 -5.35 -12.01 10.92
N LEU A 147 -4.08 -11.85 10.54
CA LEU A 147 -3.10 -12.95 10.57
C LEU A 147 -2.82 -13.46 11.99
N THR A 148 -2.74 -12.54 12.96
CA THR A 148 -2.38 -12.86 14.35
C THR A 148 -3.57 -13.21 15.22
N TRP A 149 -4.80 -12.92 14.78
CA TRP A 149 -6.05 -13.11 15.52
C TRP A 149 -6.16 -14.51 16.14
N HIS A 150 -5.87 -15.55 15.36
CA HIS A 150 -5.92 -16.95 15.83
C HIS A 150 -4.95 -17.23 16.99
N HIS A 151 -3.77 -16.60 16.98
CA HIS A 151 -2.76 -16.75 18.03
C HIS A 151 -3.02 -15.86 19.25
N LEU A 152 -3.91 -14.87 19.12
CA LEU A 152 -4.38 -14.04 20.22
C LEU A 152 -5.56 -14.69 20.95
N ARG A 153 -6.38 -15.49 20.23
CA ARG A 153 -7.59 -16.13 20.77
C ARG A 153 -7.32 -17.47 21.46
N ASN A 154 -6.33 -18.24 20.99
CA ASN A 154 -5.83 -19.46 21.64
C ASN A 154 -4.67 -19.12 22.56
#